data_AF-A0A2V2RYF0-F1
#
_entry.id   AF-A0A2V2RYF0-F1
#
_cell.length_a   1.000
_cell.length_b   1.000
_cell.length_c   1.000
_cell.angle_alpha   90.00
_cell.angle_beta   90.00
_cell.angle_gamma   90.00
#
_symmetry.space_group_name_H-M   'P 1'
#
loop_
_entity.id
_entity.type
_entity.pdbx_description
1 polymer ?
#
loop_
_entity_poly.entity_id
_entity_poly.type
_entity_poly.pdbx_seq_one_letter_code
_entity_poly.pdbx_strand_id
1 'polypeptide(L)'
;MWVQRTPEEEAQWRANAERGARTHGLVIGLLAWGFGVILLSAGWLVDFKTGLALQRSYGGTFWLRLLIFGVIGSPVIFIVRRVEGRKALRKSLARTICPKCDTAAEGNAGAACQCGGAFVPASTVRWVE
;
A
#
# COMPACT_ATOMS: atom_id res chain seq x y z
N MET A 1 5.62 11.01 -26.24
CA MET A 1 6.86 10.23 -26.44
C MET A 1 7.65 10.06 -25.14
N TRP A 2 8.34 8.93 -24.95
CA TRP A 2 9.22 8.72 -23.80
C TRP A 2 10.59 9.37 -24.00
N VAL A 3 11.02 10.15 -23.01
CA VAL A 3 12.31 10.84 -22.98
C VAL A 3 13.06 10.44 -21.70
N GLN A 4 14.39 10.35 -21.77
CA GLN A 4 15.21 10.09 -20.60
C GLN A 4 15.13 11.27 -19.63
N ARG A 5 15.03 10.95 -18.34
CA ARG A 5 15.11 11.93 -17.27
C ARG A 5 16.55 12.36 -17.03
N THR A 6 16.72 13.57 -16.53
CA THR A 6 17.98 13.99 -15.94
C THR A 6 18.16 13.31 -14.57
N PRO A 7 19.40 13.18 -14.06
CA PRO A 7 19.63 12.61 -12.72
C PRO A 7 18.91 13.38 -11.61
N GLU A 8 18.69 14.69 -11.78
CA GLU A 8 17.89 15.51 -10.85
C GLU A 8 16.40 15.12 -10.88
N GLU A 9 15.83 14.95 -12.08
CA GLU A 9 14.44 14.51 -12.25
C GLU A 9 14.23 13.07 -11.72
N GLU A 10 15.22 12.19 -11.87
CA GLU A 10 15.18 10.85 -11.28
C GLU A 10 15.15 10.89 -9.75
N ALA A 11 15.98 11.75 -9.13
CA ALA A 11 16.01 11.93 -7.68
C ALA A 11 14.67 12.48 -7.17
N GLN A 12 14.09 13.47 -7.87
CA GLN A 12 12.77 13.99 -7.55
C GLN A 12 11.68 12.92 -7.69
N TRP A 13 11.74 12.09 -8.73
CA TRP A 13 10.79 11.00 -8.91
C TRP A 13 10.89 9.98 -7.78
N ARG A 14 12.10 9.59 -7.36
CA ARG A 14 12.29 8.67 -6.23
C ARG A 14 11.74 9.28 -4.93
N ALA A 15 12.00 10.56 -4.67
CA ALA A 15 11.47 11.25 -3.51
C ALA A 15 9.92 11.28 -3.52
N ASN A 16 9.32 11.52 -4.69
CA ASN A 16 7.86 11.50 -4.86
C ASN A 16 7.28 10.08 -4.72
N ALA A 17 7.95 9.06 -5.26
CA ALA A 17 7.55 7.67 -5.11
C ALA A 17 7.62 7.22 -3.64
N GLU A 18 8.66 7.62 -2.89
CA GLU A 18 8.75 7.37 -1.46
C GLU A 18 7.64 8.05 -0.66
N ARG A 19 7.38 9.33 -0.93
CA ARG A 19 6.28 10.06 -0.28
C ARG A 19 4.94 9.38 -0.59
N GLY A 20 4.68 9.08 -1.87
CA GLY A 20 3.47 8.39 -2.31
C GLY A 20 3.29 7.03 -1.63
N ALA A 21 4.35 6.23 -1.53
CA ALA A 21 4.32 4.93 -0.86
C ALA A 21 4.01 5.06 0.64
N ARG A 22 4.60 6.07 1.32
CA ARG A 22 4.32 6.35 2.75
C ARG A 22 2.85 6.75 2.96
N THR A 23 2.30 7.60 2.08
CA THR A 23 0.91 8.04 2.15
C THR A 23 -0.05 6.89 1.85
N HIS A 24 0.24 6.08 0.85
CA HIS A 24 -0.55 4.90 0.50
C HIS A 24 -0.63 3.89 1.65
N GLY A 25 0.52 3.57 2.26
CA GLY A 25 0.56 2.71 3.44
C GLY A 25 -0.20 3.28 4.63
N LEU A 26 -0.17 4.61 4.82
CA LEU A 26 -0.93 5.28 5.89
C LEU A 26 -2.45 5.19 5.65
N VAL A 27 -2.91 5.43 4.42
CA VAL A 27 -4.33 5.31 4.05
C VAL A 27 -4.83 3.89 4.26
N ILE A 28 -4.11 2.88 3.77
CA ILE A 28 -4.48 1.47 3.98
C ILE A 28 -4.48 1.12 5.47
N GLY A 29 -3.46 1.57 6.22
CA GLY A 29 -3.37 1.37 7.66
C GLY A 29 -4.55 1.96 8.42
N LEU A 30 -4.97 3.19 8.07
CA LEU A 30 -6.13 3.85 8.66
C LEU A 30 -7.45 3.13 8.33
N LEU A 31 -7.63 2.69 7.08
CA LEU A 31 -8.83 1.96 6.68
C LEU A 31 -8.92 0.60 7.38
N ALA A 32 -7.82 -0.17 7.40
CA ALA A 32 -7.76 -1.46 8.08
C ALA A 32 -8.00 -1.32 9.59
N TRP A 33 -7.39 -0.33 10.22
CA TRP A 33 -7.62 -0.02 11.63
C TRP A 33 -9.07 0.40 11.90
N GLY A 34 -9.61 1.37 11.13
CA GLY A 34 -10.97 1.86 11.33
C GLY A 34 -12.00 0.74 11.17
N PHE A 35 -11.86 -0.08 10.13
CA PHE A 35 -12.70 -1.25 9.91
C PHE A 35 -12.61 -2.26 11.05
N GLY A 36 -11.39 -2.59 11.50
CA GLY A 36 -11.17 -3.49 12.63
C GLY A 36 -11.78 -2.98 13.94
N VAL A 37 -11.59 -1.69 14.25
CA VAL A 37 -12.14 -1.05 15.45
C VAL A 37 -13.66 -1.04 15.42
N ILE A 38 -14.28 -0.68 14.30
CA ILE A 38 -15.74 -0.67 14.15
C ILE A 38 -16.29 -2.08 14.34
N LEU A 39 -15.71 -3.06 13.66
CA LEU A 39 -16.14 -4.46 13.77
C LEU A 39 -16.03 -4.97 15.21
N LEU A 40 -14.90 -4.76 15.88
CA LEU A 40 -14.69 -5.19 17.27
C LEU A 40 -15.65 -4.48 18.25
N SER A 41 -15.96 -3.22 17.99
CA SER A 41 -16.81 -2.40 18.84
C SER A 41 -18.30 -2.71 18.67
N ALA A 42 -18.73 -3.11 17.48
CA ALA A 42 -20.10 -3.51 17.17
C ALA A 42 -20.57 -4.73 17.98
N GLY A 43 -19.64 -5.47 18.60
CA GLY A 43 -19.93 -6.65 19.40
C GLY A 43 -20.14 -7.87 18.52
N TRP A 44 -19.36 -8.92 18.78
CA TRP A 44 -19.46 -10.16 18.03
C TRP A 44 -20.37 -11.16 18.79
N LEU A 45 -21.39 -11.69 18.11
CA LEU A 45 -22.14 -12.89 18.50
C LEU A 45 -21.42 -14.11 17.92
N VAL A 46 -20.93 -15.04 18.73
CA VAL A 46 -20.06 -16.09 18.31
C VAL A 46 -20.16 -17.28 19.34
N ASP A 47 -20.94 -18.35 19.19
CA ASP A 47 -21.10 -19.41 20.22
C ASP A 47 -20.01 -20.54 20.15
N PHE A 48 -19.30 -20.81 21.25
CA PHE A 48 -18.15 -21.73 21.29
C PHE A 48 -18.55 -23.22 21.19
N LYS A 49 -19.84 -23.56 21.37
CA LYS A 49 -20.35 -24.90 21.04
C LYS A 49 -20.51 -25.11 19.52
N THR A 50 -20.48 -24.03 18.74
CA THR A 50 -20.60 -24.02 17.26
C THR A 50 -19.33 -23.52 16.54
N GLY A 51 -18.20 -23.35 17.24
CA GLY A 51 -16.94 -22.89 16.64
C GLY A 51 -16.83 -21.37 16.45
N LEU A 52 -17.57 -20.61 17.25
CA LEU A 52 -17.66 -19.16 17.17
C LEU A 52 -17.34 -18.57 18.61
N ALA A 53 -16.55 -17.50 18.79
CA ALA A 53 -16.17 -16.85 20.11
C ALA A 53 -16.96 -15.62 20.76
N LEU A 54 -17.99 -15.78 21.62
CA LEU A 54 -18.99 -14.73 21.98
C LEU A 54 -18.56 -14.05 23.25
N GLN A 55 -18.40 -12.75 23.15
CA GLN A 55 -18.23 -11.89 24.30
C GLN A 55 -19.60 -11.64 24.95
N ARG A 56 -20.06 -12.59 25.78
CA ARG A 56 -21.28 -12.43 26.58
C ARG A 56 -21.02 -11.35 27.64
N SER A 57 -21.45 -10.13 27.33
CA SER A 57 -21.49 -8.99 28.25
C SER A 57 -20.12 -8.52 28.80
N TYR A 58 -19.36 -7.78 27.99
CA TYR A 58 -18.53 -6.73 28.58
C TYR A 58 -19.43 -5.54 28.91
N GLY A 59 -19.53 -5.18 30.20
CA GLY A 59 -20.23 -3.99 30.65
C GLY A 59 -19.63 -2.75 29.98
N GLY A 60 -20.43 -2.04 29.18
CA GLY A 60 -20.00 -0.85 28.45
C GLY A 60 -20.77 -0.64 27.15
N THR A 61 -21.10 0.61 26.86
CA THR A 61 -21.74 1.02 25.61
C THR A 61 -20.78 0.85 24.43
N PHE A 62 -21.32 0.74 23.20
CA PHE A 62 -20.55 0.71 21.95
C PHE A 62 -19.42 1.76 21.93
N TRP A 63 -19.71 2.96 22.41
CA TRP A 63 -18.76 4.08 22.50
C TRP A 63 -17.54 3.79 23.38
N LEU A 64 -17.73 3.13 24.53
CA LEU A 64 -16.61 2.75 25.41
C LEU A 64 -15.71 1.72 24.71
N ARG A 65 -16.30 0.75 24.02
CA ARG A 65 -15.56 -0.27 23.25
C ARG A 65 -14.79 0.34 22.09
N LEU A 66 -15.40 1.30 21.40
CA LEU A 66 -14.77 2.05 20.31
C LEU A 66 -13.54 2.82 20.78
N LEU A 67 -13.61 3.44 21.95
CA LEU A 67 -12.44 4.08 22.55
C LEU A 67 -11.35 3.07 22.92
N ILE A 68 -11.70 1.97 23.59
CA ILE A 68 -10.76 0.94 24.02
C ILE A 68 -10.06 0.30 22.80
N PHE A 69 -10.82 -0.20 21.83
CA PHE A 69 -10.25 -0.82 20.63
C PHE A 69 -9.56 0.18 19.72
N GLY A 70 -10.03 1.43 19.68
CA GLY A 70 -9.35 2.51 18.97
C GLY A 70 -7.92 2.71 19.48
N VAL A 71 -7.76 2.82 20.81
CA VAL A 71 -6.44 3.01 21.44
C VAL A 71 -5.57 1.76 21.30
N ILE A 72 -6.10 0.59 21.65
CA ILE A 72 -5.36 -0.69 21.60
C ILE A 72 -4.98 -1.06 20.17
N GLY A 73 -5.84 -0.79 19.19
CA GLY A 73 -5.61 -1.07 17.78
C GLY A 73 -4.65 -0.10 17.11
N SER A 74 -4.36 1.06 17.70
CA SER A 74 -3.53 2.11 17.07
C SER A 74 -2.14 1.64 16.59
N PRO A 75 -1.42 0.71 17.26
CA PRO A 75 -0.14 0.20 16.76
C PRO A 75 -0.26 -0.55 15.44
N VAL A 76 -1.44 -1.10 15.11
CA VAL A 76 -1.70 -1.79 13.83
C VAL A 76 -1.51 -0.84 12.66
N ILE A 77 -1.90 0.44 12.80
CA ILE A 77 -1.69 1.46 11.76
C ILE A 77 -0.20 1.57 11.41
N PHE A 78 0.66 1.60 12.43
CA PHE A 78 2.11 1.71 12.22
C PHE A 78 2.69 0.49 11.51
N ILE A 79 2.27 -0.71 11.91
CA ILE A 79 2.70 -1.97 11.29
C ILE A 79 2.26 -2.02 9.83
N VAL A 80 0.98 -1.80 9.55
CA VAL A 80 0.42 -1.83 8.20
C VAL A 80 1.06 -0.77 7.33
N ARG A 81 1.20 0.47 7.83
CA ARG A 81 1.89 1.55 7.11
C ARG A 81 3.31 1.17 6.71
N ARG A 82 4.07 0.52 7.60
CA ARG A 82 5.45 0.11 7.34
C ARG A 82 5.51 -1.00 6.30
N VAL A 83 4.65 -2.00 6.38
CA VAL A 83 4.61 -3.14 5.45
C VAL A 83 4.13 -2.70 4.07
N GLU A 84 2.98 -2.04 4.00
CA GLU A 84 2.39 -1.61 2.73
C GLU A 84 3.19 -0.48 2.09
N GLY A 85 3.76 0.44 2.88
CA GLY A 85 4.68 1.44 2.36
C GLY A 85 5.92 0.82 1.70
N ARG A 86 6.50 -0.23 2.30
CA ARG A 86 7.63 -0.96 1.70
C ARG A 86 7.22 -1.71 0.43
N LYS A 87 6.05 -2.35 0.41
CA LYS A 87 5.54 -3.05 -0.78
C LYS A 87 5.27 -2.08 -1.93
N ALA A 88 4.59 -0.97 -1.65
CA ALA A 88 4.29 0.06 -2.64
C ALA A 88 5.58 0.66 -3.24
N LEU A 89 6.57 0.94 -2.39
CA LEU A 89 7.87 1.45 -2.86
C LEU A 89 8.61 0.42 -3.72
N ARG A 90 8.65 -0.85 -3.30
CA ARG A 90 9.24 -1.94 -4.10
C ARG A 90 8.55 -2.06 -5.45
N LYS A 91 7.22 -2.01 -5.47
CA LYS A 91 6.42 -2.09 -6.70
C LYS A 91 6.72 -0.91 -7.62
N SER A 92 6.77 0.31 -7.10
CA SER A 92 7.10 1.49 -7.92
C SER A 92 8.51 1.40 -8.50
N LEU A 93 9.49 0.94 -7.72
CA LEU A 93 10.88 0.80 -8.18
C LEU A 93 11.07 -0.36 -9.17
N ALA A 94 10.28 -1.42 -9.05
CA ALA A 94 10.34 -2.58 -9.93
C ALA A 94 9.62 -2.35 -11.28
N ARG A 95 8.82 -1.28 -11.42
CA ARG A 95 8.14 -0.98 -12.69
C ARG A 95 9.14 -0.67 -13.79
N THR A 96 8.98 -1.35 -14.90
CA THR A 96 9.74 -1.13 -16.13
C THR A 96 8.78 -0.84 -17.28
N ILE A 97 9.27 -0.12 -18.27
CA ILE A 97 8.51 0.23 -19.46
C ILE A 97 9.39 0.11 -20.70
N CYS A 98 8.80 -0.29 -21.82
CA CYS A 98 9.47 -0.23 -23.11
C CYS A 98 9.12 1.12 -23.79
N PRO A 99 10.10 2.03 -23.97
CA PRO A 99 9.85 3.35 -24.56
C PRO A 99 9.36 3.34 -26.01
N LYS A 100 9.51 2.20 -26.70
CA LYS A 100 9.23 2.03 -28.13
C LYS A 100 7.77 1.67 -28.42
N CYS A 101 7.12 0.96 -27.51
CA CYS A 101 5.79 0.39 -27.69
C CYS A 101 4.87 0.56 -26.47
N ASP A 102 5.30 1.36 -25.49
CA ASP A 102 4.58 1.68 -24.25
C ASP A 102 4.17 0.48 -23.39
N THR A 103 4.78 -0.69 -23.62
CA THR A 103 4.50 -1.89 -22.84
C THR A 103 5.10 -1.74 -21.44
N ALA A 104 4.27 -1.87 -20.42
CA ALA A 104 4.69 -1.89 -19.02
C ALA A 104 4.93 -3.33 -18.53
N ALA A 105 5.94 -3.52 -17.69
CA ALA A 105 6.26 -4.76 -17.02
C ALA A 105 6.78 -4.50 -15.59
N GLU A 106 7.02 -5.56 -14.82
CA GLU A 106 7.64 -5.47 -13.50
C GLU A 106 8.87 -6.40 -13.46
N GLY A 107 10.01 -5.89 -12.98
CA GLY A 107 11.22 -6.69 -12.75
C GLY A 107 12.08 -7.02 -13.98
N ASN A 108 11.73 -6.53 -15.17
CA ASN A 108 12.38 -6.91 -16.44
C ASN A 108 13.38 -5.86 -16.95
N ALA A 109 14.04 -5.11 -16.07
CA ALA A 109 14.93 -4.02 -16.49
C ALA A 109 16.10 -4.58 -17.30
N GLY A 110 16.34 -4.05 -18.50
CA GLY A 110 17.36 -4.54 -19.43
C GLY A 110 16.94 -5.74 -20.28
N ALA A 111 15.75 -6.31 -20.07
CA ALA A 111 15.23 -7.39 -20.92
C ALA A 111 14.79 -6.85 -22.29
N ALA A 112 14.90 -7.69 -23.32
CA ALA A 112 14.37 -7.39 -24.64
C ALA A 112 12.84 -7.37 -24.62
N CYS A 113 12.25 -6.40 -25.31
CA CYS A 113 10.81 -6.32 -25.55
C CYS A 113 10.46 -6.94 -26.90
N GLN A 114 9.25 -7.49 -27.02
CA GLN A 114 8.77 -8.15 -28.25
C GLN A 114 8.75 -7.21 -29.48
N CYS A 115 8.67 -5.89 -29.28
CA CYS A 115 8.75 -4.89 -30.35
C CYS A 115 10.19 -4.61 -30.84
N GLY A 116 11.18 -5.38 -30.36
CA GLY A 116 12.61 -5.16 -30.61
C GLY A 116 13.19 -3.93 -29.90
N GLY A 117 12.55 -3.48 -28.81
CA GLY A 117 13.09 -2.47 -27.88
C GLY A 117 13.67 -3.14 -26.63
N ALA A 118 14.08 -2.33 -25.64
CA ALA A 118 14.47 -2.83 -24.32
C ALA A 118 13.56 -2.24 -23.25
N PHE A 119 13.34 -2.99 -22.17
CA PHE A 119 12.67 -2.48 -20.98
C PHE A 119 13.65 -1.64 -20.16
N VAL A 120 13.24 -0.42 -19.82
CA VAL A 120 13.98 0.47 -18.92
C VAL A 120 13.17 0.72 -17.65
N PRO A 121 13.82 1.03 -16.51
CA PRO A 121 13.09 1.37 -15.29
C PRO A 121 12.21 2.60 -15.52
N ALA A 122 10.96 2.56 -15.04
CA ALA A 122 10.05 3.71 -15.16
C ALA A 122 10.55 4.96 -14.41
N SER A 123 11.54 4.80 -13.52
CA SER A 123 12.20 5.91 -12.86
C SER A 123 13.05 6.77 -13.79
N THR A 124 13.64 6.18 -14.84
CA THR A 124 14.62 6.85 -15.71
C THR A 124 13.99 7.54 -16.91
N VAL A 125 12.70 7.32 -17.17
CA VAL A 125 12.00 7.88 -18.31
C VAL A 125 10.79 8.70 -17.87
N ARG A 126 10.45 9.72 -18.65
CA ARG A 126 9.22 10.50 -18.53
C ARG A 126 8.49 10.57 -19.85
N TRP A 127 7.17 10.60 -19.79
CA TRP A 127 6.34 10.89 -20.95
C TRP A 127 6.31 12.40 -21.17
N VAL A 128 6.53 12.81 -22.40
CA VAL A 128 6.38 14.20 -22.88
C VAL A 128 5.35 14.16 -24.00
N GLU A 129 4.35 15.04 -23.95
CA GLU A 129 3.33 15.13 -25.01
C GLU A 129 3.95 15.51 -26.36
#